data_AF-A0AA39RE39-F1
#
_entry.id   AF-A0AA39RE39-F1
#
_cell.length_a   1.000
_cell.length_b   1.000
_cell.length_c   1.000
_cell.angle_alpha   90.00
_cell.angle_beta   90.00
_cell.angle_gamma   90.00
#
_symmetry.space_group_name_H-M   'P 1'
#
loop_
_entity.id
_entity.type
_entity.pdbx_description
1 polymer ?
#
loop_
_entity_poly.entity_id
_entity_poly.type
_entity_poly.pdbx_seq_one_letter_code
_entity_poly.pdbx_strand_id
1 'polypeptide(L)'
;MARRANLSIFKDKARMETLSIFEVDREVQEDNPENFELDPRDKTSREKEEPTESVVLDEAEPDKTVNIGARLTEQVKKDVTSLLKEYKGIFAWCHEDMPGIDRSVISHNLAVNEKCKPVVQKRRSFNPERSAAIREEVSKLLATRSIREVKYPEWVANVVLVKKKNNQWRMCVDFTDLNKACPKDSFSLPRIDQLVDATAGHETLSFMDAYSRYNQIKMHKPDEEKTAFTTDQGLYCYTVMPFGLKNAGATYQRLVNKMFAR
;
A
#
# COMPACT_ATOMS: atom_id res chain seq x y z
N MET A 1 6.87 -34.90 -6.52
CA MET A 1 5.75 -34.19 -7.19
C MET A 1 5.56 -32.84 -6.53
N ALA A 2 6.30 -31.83 -6.99
CA ALA A 2 6.06 -30.46 -6.60
C ALA A 2 5.03 -29.87 -7.59
N ARG A 3 3.85 -29.49 -7.10
CA ARG A 3 2.82 -28.83 -7.91
C ARG A 3 3.13 -27.34 -7.93
N ARG A 4 3.38 -26.79 -9.12
CA ARG A 4 3.73 -25.39 -9.31
C ARG A 4 2.45 -24.57 -9.47
N ALA A 5 2.08 -23.81 -8.44
CA ALA A 5 1.07 -22.76 -8.60
C ALA A 5 1.76 -21.54 -9.21
N ASN A 6 1.39 -21.17 -10.44
CA ASN A 6 1.84 -19.91 -11.05
C ASN A 6 1.05 -18.78 -10.38
N LEU A 7 1.61 -18.20 -9.32
CA LEU A 7 1.07 -17.00 -8.69
C LEU A 7 1.50 -15.78 -9.53
N SER A 8 0.64 -15.35 -10.45
CA SER A 8 0.85 -14.12 -11.22
C SER A 8 0.71 -12.91 -10.29
N ILE A 9 1.83 -12.28 -9.93
CA ILE A 9 1.82 -11.05 -9.13
C ILE A 9 1.56 -9.90 -10.08
N PHE A 10 0.28 -9.55 -10.26
CA PHE A 10 -0.14 -8.42 -11.07
C PHE A 10 0.56 -7.15 -10.59
N LYS A 11 1.29 -6.53 -11.52
CA LYS A 11 2.08 -5.33 -11.27
C LYS A 11 1.58 -4.20 -12.13
N ASP A 12 0.28 -3.93 -12.04
CA ASP A 12 -0.30 -2.91 -12.90
C ASP A 12 -0.22 -1.51 -12.30
N LYS A 13 0.18 -0.58 -13.17
CA LYS A 13 0.55 0.78 -12.84
C LYS A 13 -0.55 1.72 -13.29
N ALA A 14 -0.76 2.69 -12.41
CA ALA A 14 -1.38 3.98 -12.68
C ALA A 14 -2.90 3.93 -12.78
N ARG A 15 -3.52 4.24 -11.63
CA ARG A 15 -4.95 4.33 -11.33
C ARG A 15 -5.67 2.98 -11.31
N MET A 16 -6.66 2.91 -10.42
CA MET A 16 -7.61 1.81 -10.15
C MET A 16 -7.23 0.86 -9.01
N GLU A 17 -7.88 1.13 -7.88
CA GLU A 17 -8.30 0.17 -6.88
C GLU A 17 -8.92 -1.04 -7.59
N THR A 18 -8.31 -2.22 -7.46
CA THR A 18 -8.82 -3.45 -8.08
C THR A 18 -8.85 -4.56 -7.03
N LEU A 19 -10.06 -4.99 -6.69
CA LEU A 19 -10.26 -6.39 -6.31
C LEU A 19 -10.18 -7.19 -7.60
N SER A 20 -9.46 -8.30 -7.59
CA SER A 20 -9.43 -9.24 -8.70
C SER A 20 -9.65 -10.66 -8.19
N ILE A 21 -10.59 -11.37 -8.82
CA ILE A 21 -10.95 -12.75 -8.45
C ILE A 21 -10.70 -13.62 -9.67
N PHE A 22 -9.89 -14.66 -9.51
CA PHE A 22 -9.44 -15.54 -10.59
C PHE A 22 -9.61 -17.01 -10.22
N GLU A 23 -9.82 -17.86 -11.23
CA GLU A 23 -9.70 -19.32 -11.11
C GLU A 23 -8.23 -19.71 -11.27
N VAL A 24 -7.75 -20.66 -10.47
CA VAL A 24 -6.36 -21.13 -10.59
C VAL A 24 -6.29 -22.16 -11.71
N ASP A 25 -5.67 -21.81 -12.84
CA ASP A 25 -5.43 -22.72 -13.96
C ASP A 25 -4.62 -23.96 -13.49
N ARG A 26 -5.24 -25.15 -13.53
CA ARG A 26 -4.57 -26.43 -13.27
C ARG A 26 -3.78 -26.89 -14.50
N GLU A 27 -2.61 -26.29 -14.75
CA GLU A 27 -1.66 -26.90 -15.70
C GLU A 27 -0.82 -27.98 -14.99
N VAL A 28 -1.12 -29.25 -15.30
CA VAL A 28 -0.24 -30.38 -15.00
C VAL A 28 0.91 -30.33 -16.01
N GLN A 29 2.09 -29.87 -15.60
CA GLN A 29 3.31 -30.08 -16.39
C GLN A 29 3.78 -31.52 -16.20
N GLU A 30 3.79 -32.32 -17.27
CA GLU A 30 4.52 -33.59 -17.30
C GLU A 30 6.02 -33.30 -17.08
N ASP A 31 6.62 -33.99 -16.10
CA ASP A 31 8.03 -33.85 -15.72
C ASP A 31 8.93 -34.20 -16.92
N ASN A 32 9.55 -33.19 -17.55
CA ASN A 32 10.66 -33.37 -18.48
C ASN A 32 11.98 -33.06 -17.74
N PRO A 33 12.88 -34.03 -17.51
CA PRO A 33 13.93 -33.93 -16.49
C PRO A 33 15.20 -33.16 -16.91
N GLU A 34 15.18 -32.39 -18.00
CA GLU A 34 16.37 -31.65 -18.45
C GLU A 34 16.13 -30.12 -18.46
N ASN A 35 16.83 -29.45 -17.55
CA ASN A 35 17.20 -28.02 -17.52
C ASN A 35 16.10 -26.96 -17.41
N PHE A 36 15.86 -26.47 -16.18
CA PHE A 36 15.50 -25.07 -15.94
C PHE A 36 16.04 -24.57 -14.59
N GLU A 37 17.34 -24.29 -14.51
CA GLU A 37 17.82 -23.25 -13.58
C GLU A 37 17.34 -21.90 -14.12
N LEU A 38 16.30 -21.33 -13.50
CA LEU A 38 15.81 -20.01 -13.85
C LEU A 38 16.79 -18.95 -13.33
N ASP A 39 17.57 -18.34 -14.22
CA ASP A 39 18.35 -17.14 -13.90
C ASP A 39 17.38 -15.99 -13.55
N PRO A 40 17.44 -15.42 -12.33
CA PRO A 40 16.55 -14.33 -11.90
C PRO A 40 16.70 -13.02 -12.69
N ARG A 41 17.56 -12.98 -13.72
CA ARG A 41 17.74 -11.85 -14.65
C ARG A 41 17.06 -12.07 -16.00
N ASP A 42 16.44 -13.24 -16.23
CA ASP A 42 15.72 -13.49 -17.47
C ASP A 42 14.43 -12.66 -17.51
N LYS A 43 14.36 -11.72 -18.48
CA LYS A 43 13.23 -10.78 -18.66
C LYS A 43 12.16 -11.35 -19.60
N THR A 44 12.25 -12.63 -19.97
CA THR A 44 11.45 -13.20 -21.07
C THR A 44 10.15 -13.86 -20.60
N SER A 45 9.93 -14.09 -19.29
CA SER A 45 8.63 -14.49 -18.75
C SER A 45 7.79 -13.25 -18.40
N ARG A 46 7.24 -12.57 -19.42
CA ARG A 46 6.08 -11.70 -19.18
C ARG A 46 4.90 -12.63 -18.89
N GLU A 47 4.59 -12.81 -17.61
CA GLU A 47 3.35 -13.46 -17.15
C GLU A 47 2.18 -12.84 -17.93
N LYS A 48 1.40 -13.68 -18.61
CA LYS A 48 0.19 -13.24 -19.31
C LYS A 48 -0.82 -12.85 -18.24
N GLU A 49 -1.17 -11.58 -18.18
CA GLU A 49 -2.26 -11.09 -17.35
C GLU A 49 -3.55 -11.84 -17.72
N GLU A 50 -4.22 -12.43 -16.73
CA GLU A 50 -5.52 -13.07 -16.95
C GLU A 50 -6.57 -12.02 -17.35
N PRO A 51 -7.43 -12.32 -18.35
CA PRO A 51 -8.44 -11.38 -18.80
C PRO A 51 -9.47 -11.12 -17.69
N THR A 52 -9.84 -9.86 -17.50
CA THR A 52 -10.85 -9.42 -16.52
C THR A 52 -12.00 -8.68 -17.19
N GLU A 53 -13.16 -8.65 -16.53
CA GLU A 53 -14.34 -7.88 -16.91
C GLU A 53 -14.72 -6.91 -15.77
N SER A 54 -15.10 -5.68 -16.14
CA SER A 54 -15.48 -4.66 -15.17
C SER A 54 -16.97 -4.73 -14.83
N VAL A 55 -17.27 -4.71 -13.54
CA VAL A 55 -18.63 -4.79 -12.98
C VAL A 55 -18.94 -3.52 -12.20
N VAL A 56 -20.08 -2.90 -12.50
CA VAL A 56 -20.59 -1.72 -11.78
C VAL A 56 -21.24 -2.16 -10.48
N LEU A 57 -20.79 -1.59 -9.36
CA LEU A 57 -21.29 -1.93 -8.02
C LEU A 57 -22.53 -1.14 -7.61
N ASP A 58 -22.70 0.07 -8.16
CA ASP A 58 -23.86 0.92 -7.91
C ASP A 58 -24.39 1.50 -9.21
N GLU A 59 -25.65 1.21 -9.55
CA GLU A 59 -26.28 1.75 -10.75
C GLU A 59 -26.46 3.28 -10.68
N ALA A 60 -26.48 3.86 -9.47
CA ALA A 60 -26.52 5.31 -9.29
C ALA A 60 -25.15 5.97 -9.55
N GLU A 61 -24.05 5.22 -9.48
CA GLU A 61 -22.68 5.72 -9.62
C GLU A 61 -21.88 4.84 -10.59
N PRO A 62 -22.07 4.99 -11.91
CA PRO A 62 -21.53 4.07 -12.92
C PRO A 62 -20.00 4.04 -12.98
N ASP A 63 -19.32 5.05 -12.43
CA ASP A 63 -17.85 5.10 -12.36
C ASP A 63 -17.27 4.14 -11.31
N LYS A 64 -18.11 3.63 -10.38
CA LYS A 64 -17.72 2.71 -9.30
C LYS A 64 -17.70 1.27 -9.79
N THR A 65 -16.59 0.88 -10.39
CA THR A 65 -16.39 -0.44 -11.00
C THR A 65 -15.30 -1.26 -10.31
N VAL A 66 -15.46 -2.59 -10.32
CA VAL A 66 -14.44 -3.56 -9.87
C VAL A 66 -14.25 -4.63 -10.94
N ASN A 67 -13.09 -5.28 -10.95
CA ASN A 67 -12.75 -6.27 -11.97
C ASN A 67 -12.94 -7.70 -11.45
N ILE A 68 -13.61 -8.54 -12.23
CA ILE A 68 -13.70 -9.99 -11.96
C ILE A 68 -13.07 -10.77 -13.11
N GLY A 69 -12.59 -11.98 -12.86
CA GLY A 69 -11.97 -12.81 -13.89
C GLY A 69 -12.96 -13.14 -15.00
N ALA A 70 -12.59 -12.87 -16.26
CA ALA A 70 -13.46 -13.11 -17.41
C ALA A 70 -13.75 -14.61 -17.63
N ARG A 71 -12.89 -15.49 -17.10
CA ARG A 71 -12.97 -16.95 -17.21
C ARG A 71 -13.85 -17.62 -16.14
N LEU A 72 -14.31 -16.88 -15.14
CA LEU A 72 -15.18 -17.42 -14.10
C LEU A 72 -16.47 -17.99 -14.73
N THR A 73 -17.00 -19.07 -14.17
CA THR A 73 -18.30 -19.60 -14.61
C THR A 73 -19.42 -18.58 -14.38
N GLU A 74 -20.45 -18.61 -15.24
CA GLU A 74 -21.59 -17.67 -15.15
C GLU A 74 -22.30 -17.69 -13.78
N GLN A 75 -22.33 -18.86 -13.12
CA GLN A 75 -22.90 -18.96 -11.78
C GLN A 75 -22.03 -18.24 -10.75
N VAL A 76 -20.71 -18.50 -10.75
CA VAL A 76 -19.76 -17.85 -9.84
C VAL A 76 -19.73 -16.34 -10.09
N LYS A 77 -19.77 -15.90 -11.35
CA LYS A 77 -19.84 -14.47 -11.68
C LYS A 77 -21.05 -13.79 -11.06
N LYS A 78 -22.23 -14.41 -11.13
CA LYS A 78 -23.46 -13.89 -10.52
C LYS A 78 -23.34 -13.82 -9.00
N ASP A 79 -22.86 -14.89 -8.38
CA ASP A 79 -22.75 -14.98 -6.92
C ASP A 79 -21.74 -13.94 -6.38
N VAL A 80 -20.56 -13.83 -7.01
CA VAL A 80 -19.54 -12.83 -6.68
C VAL A 80 -20.08 -11.42 -6.92
N THR A 81 -20.73 -11.15 -8.05
CA THR A 81 -21.30 -9.83 -8.33
C THR A 81 -22.35 -9.44 -7.29
N SER A 82 -23.22 -10.37 -6.90
CA SER A 82 -24.22 -10.14 -5.85
C SER A 82 -23.56 -9.77 -4.52
N LEU A 83 -22.53 -10.51 -4.13
CA LEU A 83 -21.76 -10.26 -2.91
C LEU A 83 -21.08 -8.88 -2.93
N LEU A 84 -20.47 -8.52 -4.06
CA LEU A 84 -19.78 -7.23 -4.21
C LEU A 84 -20.75 -6.05 -4.15
N LYS A 85 -21.96 -6.20 -4.71
CA LYS A 85 -23.02 -5.20 -4.61
C LYS A 85 -23.57 -5.08 -3.18
N GLU A 86 -23.72 -6.20 -2.47
CA GLU A 86 -24.14 -6.23 -1.07
C GLU A 86 -23.15 -5.46 -0.17
N TYR A 87 -21.86 -5.66 -0.39
CA TYR A 87 -20.78 -5.02 0.38
C TYR A 87 -20.18 -3.78 -0.30
N LYS A 88 -20.93 -3.10 -1.17
CA LYS A 88 -20.45 -1.92 -1.92
C LYS A 88 -19.89 -0.80 -1.02
N GLY A 89 -20.37 -0.69 0.21
CA GLY A 89 -19.92 0.29 1.21
C GLY A 89 -18.55 0.01 1.84
N ILE A 90 -17.94 -1.14 1.58
CA ILE A 90 -16.58 -1.47 2.05
C ILE A 90 -15.50 -0.89 1.13
N PHE A 91 -15.85 -0.63 -0.14
CA PHE A 91 -14.91 -0.09 -1.12
C PHE A 91 -14.73 1.42 -0.91
N ALA A 92 -13.46 1.85 -0.91
CA ALA A 92 -13.10 3.26 -0.89
C ALA A 92 -12.79 3.73 -2.31
N TRP A 93 -13.44 4.81 -2.74
CA TRP A 93 -13.27 5.42 -4.07
C TRP A 93 -12.49 6.73 -3.98
N CYS A 94 -12.52 7.34 -2.80
CA CYS A 94 -11.73 8.52 -2.48
C CYS A 94 -11.20 8.44 -1.04
N HIS A 95 -10.35 9.41 -0.68
CA HIS A 95 -9.76 9.47 0.66
C HIS A 95 -10.79 9.79 1.76
N GLU A 96 -11.92 10.41 1.41
CA GLU A 96 -13.00 10.74 2.36
C GLU A 96 -13.76 9.49 2.84
N ASP A 97 -13.80 8.44 2.01
CA ASP A 97 -14.46 7.16 2.33
C ASP A 97 -13.72 6.36 3.41
N MET A 98 -12.53 6.81 3.82
CA MET A 98 -11.69 6.13 4.79
C MET A 98 -11.61 6.90 6.12
N PRO A 99 -12.44 6.56 7.12
CA PRO A 99 -12.39 7.21 8.44
C PRO A 99 -11.08 6.92 9.21
N GLY A 100 -10.27 5.98 8.71
CA GLY A 100 -9.06 5.50 9.35
C GLY A 100 -9.37 4.58 10.52
N ILE A 101 -8.33 3.93 11.03
CA ILE A 101 -8.43 2.98 12.14
C ILE A 101 -8.24 3.73 13.46
N ASP A 102 -9.03 3.37 14.47
CA ASP A 102 -8.92 4.01 15.76
C ASP A 102 -7.58 3.70 16.46
N ARG A 103 -7.03 4.70 17.17
CA ARG A 103 -5.73 4.58 17.85
C ARG A 103 -5.71 3.49 18.92
N SER A 104 -6.87 3.15 19.49
CA SER A 104 -7.02 2.06 20.47
C SER A 104 -6.80 0.67 19.86
N VAL A 105 -7.15 0.50 18.58
CA VAL A 105 -6.91 -0.76 17.85
C VAL A 105 -5.44 -0.88 17.52
N ILE A 106 -4.89 0.15 16.87
CA ILE A 106 -3.47 0.25 16.56
C ILE A 106 -3.06 1.70 16.32
N SER A 107 -1.81 2.02 16.65
CA SER A 107 -1.15 3.24 16.22
C SER A 107 0.32 2.95 15.90
N HIS A 108 0.93 3.76 15.03
CA HIS A 108 2.34 3.63 14.71
C HIS A 108 3.20 4.40 15.70
N ASN A 109 4.09 3.70 16.40
CA ASN A 109 5.02 4.25 17.38
C ASN A 109 6.45 4.14 16.82
N LEU A 110 7.19 5.24 16.87
CA LEU A 110 8.57 5.30 16.35
C LEU A 110 9.58 4.70 17.34
N ALA A 111 9.27 4.75 18.63
CA ALA A 111 10.13 4.34 19.74
C ALA A 111 11.54 4.96 19.62
N VAL A 112 11.61 6.24 19.25
CA VAL A 112 12.87 6.96 19.02
C VAL A 112 13.74 6.86 20.27
N ASN A 113 14.99 6.42 20.10
CA ASN A 113 15.93 6.31 21.20
C ASN A 113 16.23 7.71 21.77
N GLU A 114 15.90 7.93 23.04
CA GLU A 114 16.08 9.21 23.74
C GLU A 114 17.54 9.69 23.77
N LYS A 115 18.50 8.77 23.62
CA LYS A 115 19.94 9.10 23.55
C LYS A 115 20.34 9.69 22.19
N CYS A 116 19.51 9.53 21.15
CA CYS A 116 19.79 10.05 19.82
C CYS A 116 19.41 11.54 19.76
N LYS A 117 20.34 12.37 19.31
CA LYS A 117 20.06 13.80 19.10
C LYS A 117 19.13 14.00 17.91
N PRO A 118 18.09 14.85 18.04
CA PRO A 118 17.25 15.23 16.92
C PRO A 118 18.05 15.86 15.77
N VAL A 119 17.60 15.60 14.54
CA VAL A 119 18.25 16.12 13.33
C VAL A 119 17.29 17.05 12.60
N VAL A 120 17.77 18.28 12.36
CA VAL A 120 17.13 19.27 11.49
C VAL A 120 17.89 19.29 10.17
N GLN A 121 17.30 18.72 9.12
CA GLN A 121 17.93 18.71 7.81
C GLN A 121 17.92 20.10 7.18
N LYS A 122 19.02 20.48 6.52
CA LYS A 122 19.11 21.74 5.77
C LYS A 122 18.05 21.76 4.66
N ARG A 123 17.23 22.80 4.63
CA ARG A 123 16.18 22.99 3.63
C ARG A 123 16.75 22.93 2.21
N ARG A 124 16.09 22.17 1.34
CA ARG A 124 16.43 22.10 -0.09
C ARG A 124 15.65 23.14 -0.89
N SER A 125 16.28 23.67 -1.92
CA SER A 125 15.62 24.51 -2.92
C SER A 125 15.08 23.65 -4.06
N PHE A 126 13.89 23.99 -4.54
CA PHE A 126 13.22 23.31 -5.65
C PHE A 126 12.97 24.30 -6.79
N ASN A 127 12.99 23.80 -8.03
CA ASN A 127 12.58 24.61 -9.17
C ASN A 127 11.05 24.87 -9.13
N PRO A 128 10.53 25.86 -9.87
CA PRO A 128 9.11 26.23 -9.79
C PRO A 128 8.13 25.08 -10.06
N GLU A 129 8.46 24.19 -11.01
CA GLU A 129 7.65 23.01 -11.34
C GLU A 129 7.53 22.06 -10.14
N ARG A 130 8.65 21.73 -9.49
CA ARG A 130 8.68 20.86 -8.31
C ARG A 130 8.00 21.50 -7.12
N SER A 131 8.20 22.81 -6.91
CA SER A 131 7.53 23.53 -5.84
C SER A 131 6.01 23.52 -6.03
N ALA A 132 5.52 23.69 -7.27
CA ALA A 132 4.08 23.58 -7.55
C ALA A 132 3.53 22.19 -7.20
N ALA A 133 4.24 21.12 -7.59
CA ALA A 133 3.85 19.75 -7.24
C ALA A 133 3.83 19.50 -5.72
N ILE A 134 4.80 20.06 -4.97
CA ILE A 134 4.82 19.95 -3.50
C ILE A 134 3.62 20.67 -2.90
N ARG A 135 3.33 21.90 -3.34
CA ARG A 135 2.18 22.68 -2.83
C ARG A 135 0.85 21.99 -3.07
N GLU A 136 0.66 21.40 -4.26
CA GLU A 136 -0.54 20.66 -4.59
C GLU A 136 -0.72 19.44 -3.67
N GLU A 137 0.35 18.67 -3.43
CA GLU A 137 0.29 17.50 -2.57
C GLU A 137 0.09 17.87 -1.10
N VAL A 138 0.77 18.91 -0.60
CA VAL A 138 0.57 19.43 0.76
C VAL A 138 -0.88 19.87 0.97
N SER A 139 -1.49 20.54 -0.02
CA SER A 139 -2.89 20.95 0.04
C SER A 139 -3.83 19.73 0.18
N LYS A 140 -3.60 18.67 -0.60
CA LYS A 140 -4.37 17.41 -0.50
C LYS A 140 -4.20 16.74 0.87
N LEU A 141 -2.97 16.69 1.39
CA LEU A 141 -2.69 16.10 2.69
C LEU A 141 -3.31 16.90 3.84
N LEU A 142 -3.40 18.23 3.72
CA LEU A 142 -4.09 19.10 4.68
C LEU A 142 -5.61 18.90 4.62
N ALA A 143 -6.20 18.88 3.41
CA ALA A 143 -7.63 18.65 3.22
C ALA A 143 -8.10 17.33 3.84
N THR A 144 -7.27 16.29 3.70
CA THR A 144 -7.52 14.97 4.29
C THR A 144 -7.14 14.84 5.76
N ARG A 145 -6.64 15.91 6.39
CA ARG A 145 -6.14 15.94 7.78
C ARG A 145 -5.02 14.91 8.06
N SER A 146 -4.33 14.45 7.02
CA SER A 146 -3.20 13.51 7.10
C SER A 146 -1.94 14.18 7.64
N ILE A 147 -1.85 15.50 7.47
CA ILE A 147 -0.79 16.34 8.05
C ILE A 147 -1.40 17.52 8.80
N ARG A 148 -0.62 18.11 9.71
CA ARG A 148 -0.94 19.35 10.42
C ARG A 148 0.27 20.26 10.49
N GLU A 149 0.03 21.56 10.58
CA GLU A 149 1.10 22.53 10.85
C GLU A 149 1.71 22.27 12.24
N VAL A 150 3.03 22.48 12.35
CA VAL A 150 3.77 22.32 13.60
C VAL A 150 4.73 23.49 13.81
N LYS A 151 4.90 23.89 15.07
CA LYS A 151 5.78 24.98 15.48
C LYS A 151 6.96 24.40 16.26
N TYR A 152 8.16 24.84 15.91
CA TYR A 152 9.41 24.46 16.59
C TYR A 152 9.65 22.94 16.74
N PRO A 153 9.51 22.13 15.66
CA PRO A 153 9.79 20.70 15.74
C PRO A 153 11.29 20.42 15.97
N GLU A 154 11.60 19.42 16.78
CA GLU A 154 12.98 18.99 17.05
C GLU A 154 13.60 18.21 15.87
N TRP A 155 12.76 17.44 15.16
CA TRP A 155 13.13 16.68 13.98
C TRP A 155 12.59 17.39 12.74
N VAL A 156 13.41 17.58 11.71
CA VAL A 156 12.95 18.15 10.43
C VAL A 156 13.54 17.38 9.27
N ALA A 157 12.68 16.72 8.51
CA ALA A 157 13.04 16.03 7.27
C ALA A 157 12.79 16.91 6.03
N ASN A 158 13.51 16.63 4.94
CA ASN A 158 13.25 17.24 3.65
C ASN A 158 12.25 16.42 2.83
N VAL A 159 11.49 17.13 2.00
CA VAL A 159 10.72 16.52 0.91
C VAL A 159 11.65 16.05 -0.21
N VAL A 160 11.31 14.92 -0.83
CA VAL A 160 11.97 14.37 -2.01
C VAL A 160 10.89 14.07 -3.05
N LEU A 161 11.11 14.50 -4.29
CA LEU A 161 10.21 14.24 -5.39
C LEU A 161 10.76 13.14 -6.29
N VAL A 162 9.91 12.16 -6.60
CA VAL A 162 10.23 11.05 -7.50
C VAL A 162 9.22 11.05 -8.64
N LYS A 163 9.70 10.94 -9.89
CA LYS A 163 8.79 10.75 -11.03
C LYS A 163 8.28 9.31 -11.06
N LYS A 164 6.97 9.14 -11.10
CA LYS A 164 6.33 7.86 -11.43
C LYS A 164 6.55 7.53 -12.91
N LYS A 165 6.31 6.27 -13.29
CA LYS A 165 6.39 5.84 -14.70
C LYS A 165 5.40 6.57 -15.63
N ASN A 166 4.31 7.11 -15.08
CA ASN A 166 3.32 7.92 -15.78
C ASN A 166 3.68 9.42 -15.81
N ASN A 167 4.96 9.78 -15.59
CA ASN A 167 5.47 11.16 -15.51
C ASN A 167 4.90 12.06 -14.42
N GLN A 168 4.01 11.56 -13.55
CA GLN A 168 3.51 12.34 -12.41
C GLN A 168 4.54 12.39 -11.28
N TRP A 169 4.62 13.53 -10.60
CA TRP A 169 5.43 13.68 -9.40
C TRP A 169 4.80 12.94 -8.21
N ARG A 170 5.63 12.25 -7.43
CA ARG A 170 5.27 11.69 -6.12
C ARG A 170 6.10 12.37 -5.05
N MET A 171 5.42 12.94 -4.06
CA MET A 171 6.06 13.46 -2.86
C MET A 171 6.41 12.32 -1.92
N CYS A 172 7.67 12.29 -1.48
CA CYS A 172 8.19 11.45 -0.40
C CYS A 172 8.85 12.37 0.64
N VAL A 173 9.02 11.87 1.86
CA VAL A 173 9.78 12.57 2.90
C VAL A 173 10.98 11.72 3.29
N ASP A 174 12.15 12.34 3.34
CA ASP A 174 13.40 11.66 3.66
C ASP A 174 13.56 11.49 5.18
N PHE A 175 12.92 10.45 5.71
CA PHE A 175 13.03 10.06 7.12
C PHE A 175 14.31 9.29 7.45
N THR A 176 15.35 9.35 6.62
CA THR A 176 16.58 8.55 6.82
C THR A 176 17.20 8.75 8.21
N ASP A 177 17.30 9.99 8.69
CA ASP A 177 17.92 10.27 10.00
C ASP A 177 17.00 9.88 11.16
N LEU A 178 15.70 10.10 11.03
CA LEU A 178 14.69 9.64 11.99
C LEU A 178 14.71 8.10 12.10
N ASN A 179 14.76 7.40 10.97
CA ASN A 179 14.79 5.94 10.90
C ASN A 179 16.05 5.33 11.52
N LYS A 180 17.19 6.05 11.51
CA LYS A 180 18.41 5.61 12.21
C LYS A 180 18.23 5.64 13.73
N ALA A 181 17.46 6.60 14.24
CA ALA A 181 17.19 6.75 15.68
C ALA A 181 16.11 5.79 16.19
N CYS A 182 15.32 5.19 15.30
CA CYS A 182 14.29 4.21 15.65
C CYS A 182 14.90 2.80 15.77
N PRO A 183 14.62 2.02 16.82
CA PRO A 183 14.98 0.61 16.88
C PRO A 183 14.27 -0.18 15.77
N LYS A 184 14.86 -1.29 15.34
CA LYS A 184 14.22 -2.17 14.35
C LYS A 184 13.21 -3.07 15.07
N ASP A 185 11.96 -3.08 14.62
CA ASP A 185 10.99 -4.09 15.01
C ASP A 185 11.29 -5.37 14.21
N SER A 186 11.58 -6.46 14.91
CA SER A 186 11.86 -7.77 14.32
C SER A 186 10.60 -8.59 14.08
N PHE A 187 9.41 -7.97 14.10
CA PHE A 187 8.16 -8.64 13.76
C PHE A 187 8.24 -9.28 12.38
N SER A 188 8.04 -10.59 12.33
CA SER A 188 8.14 -11.38 11.11
C SER A 188 6.94 -11.09 10.21
N LEU A 189 7.22 -10.59 9.01
CA LEU A 189 6.23 -10.65 7.93
C LEU A 189 6.09 -12.10 7.47
N PRO A 190 4.88 -12.54 7.07
CA PRO A 190 4.69 -13.88 6.53
C PRO A 190 5.61 -14.09 5.32
N ARG A 191 6.19 -15.29 5.22
CA ARG A 191 7.00 -15.67 4.07
C ARG A 191 6.10 -15.93 2.88
N ILE A 192 6.56 -15.55 1.68
CA ILE A 192 5.80 -15.77 0.45
C ILE A 192 5.50 -17.26 0.28
N ASP A 193 6.47 -18.14 0.55
CA ASP A 193 6.29 -19.60 0.45
C ASP A 193 5.13 -20.10 1.32
N GLN A 194 4.99 -19.56 2.54
CA GLN A 194 3.88 -19.93 3.44
C GLN A 194 2.53 -19.46 2.89
N LEU A 195 2.48 -18.29 2.24
CA LEU A 195 1.25 -17.80 1.61
C LEU A 195 0.89 -18.66 0.40
N VAL A 196 1.87 -19.04 -0.41
CA VAL A 196 1.67 -19.93 -1.57
C VAL A 196 1.16 -21.30 -1.11
N ASP A 197 1.82 -21.90 -0.12
CA ASP A 197 1.40 -23.18 0.45
C ASP A 197 0.00 -23.12 1.06
N ALA A 198 -0.35 -22.02 1.73
CA ALA A 198 -1.69 -21.82 2.28
C ALA A 198 -2.77 -21.67 1.20
N THR A 199 -2.41 -21.15 0.03
CA THR A 199 -3.32 -21.05 -1.13
C THR A 199 -3.38 -22.33 -1.97
N ALA A 200 -2.48 -23.29 -1.75
CA ALA A 200 -2.42 -24.51 -2.54
C ALA A 200 -3.66 -25.37 -2.33
N GLY A 201 -4.31 -25.77 -3.43
CA GLY A 201 -5.51 -26.60 -3.43
C GLY A 201 -6.84 -25.84 -3.40
N HIS A 202 -6.81 -24.51 -3.35
CA HIS A 202 -8.00 -23.68 -3.57
C HIS A 202 -8.25 -23.48 -5.08
N GLU A 203 -9.51 -23.59 -5.50
CA GLU A 203 -9.91 -23.47 -6.92
C GLU A 203 -10.05 -22.00 -7.37
N THR A 204 -10.26 -21.08 -6.41
CA THR A 204 -10.46 -19.66 -6.67
C THR A 204 -9.66 -18.83 -5.67
N LEU A 205 -9.02 -17.77 -6.15
CA LEU A 205 -8.30 -16.80 -5.34
C LEU A 205 -8.90 -15.41 -5.52
N SER A 206 -8.97 -14.66 -4.42
CA SER A 206 -9.34 -13.25 -4.43
C SER A 206 -8.17 -12.40 -3.93
N PHE A 207 -7.81 -11.40 -4.72
CA PHE A 207 -6.78 -10.42 -4.38
C PHE A 207 -7.44 -9.09 -4.08
N MET A 208 -7.34 -8.65 -2.83
CA MET A 208 -7.81 -7.36 -2.36
C MET A 208 -6.61 -6.46 -2.06
N ASP A 209 -6.56 -5.27 -2.66
CA ASP A 209 -5.63 -4.22 -2.24
C ASP A 209 -6.33 -3.19 -1.35
N ALA A 210 -5.68 -2.82 -0.25
CA ALA A 210 -6.19 -1.83 0.67
C ALA A 210 -5.80 -0.43 0.20
N TYR A 211 -6.80 0.40 -0.12
CA TYR A 211 -6.59 1.78 -0.55
C TYR A 211 -5.81 2.57 0.50
N SER A 212 -4.69 3.17 0.09
CA SER A 212 -3.86 4.06 0.94
C SER A 212 -3.60 3.48 2.34
N ARG A 213 -3.34 2.17 2.39
CA ARG A 213 -3.34 1.32 3.60
C ARG A 213 -2.60 1.87 4.82
N TYR A 214 -1.48 2.57 4.61
CA TYR A 214 -0.69 3.13 5.71
C TYR A 214 -1.33 4.39 6.28
N ASN A 215 -1.95 5.22 5.45
CA ASN A 215 -2.60 6.45 5.88
C ASN A 215 -3.87 6.18 6.72
N GLN A 216 -4.37 4.94 6.74
CA GLN A 216 -5.44 4.53 7.65
C GLN A 216 -4.95 4.35 9.09
N ILE A 217 -3.66 4.07 9.30
CA ILE A 217 -3.07 3.90 10.63
C ILE A 217 -2.62 5.25 11.15
N LYS A 218 -3.15 5.67 12.28
CA LYS A 218 -2.75 6.94 12.94
C LYS A 218 -1.37 6.81 13.58
N MET A 219 -0.60 7.88 13.56
CA MET A 219 0.63 7.99 14.36
C MET A 219 0.28 7.92 15.85
N HIS A 220 1.23 7.53 16.69
CA HIS A 220 1.15 7.74 18.13
C HIS A 220 1.29 9.25 18.42
N LYS A 221 0.39 9.85 19.22
CA LYS A 221 0.29 11.32 19.40
C LYS A 221 1.66 11.98 19.73
N PRO A 222 2.43 11.48 20.71
CA PRO A 222 3.76 12.01 21.04
C PRO A 222 4.83 11.90 19.93
N ASP A 223 4.59 11.07 18.92
CA ASP A 223 5.54 10.81 17.84
C ASP A 223 5.21 11.56 16.54
N GLU A 224 4.01 12.16 16.44
CA GLU A 224 3.59 12.93 15.27
C GLU A 224 4.62 14.00 14.90
N GLU A 225 5.03 14.83 15.86
CA GLU A 225 5.93 15.97 15.60
C GLU A 225 7.34 15.53 15.21
N LYS A 226 7.73 14.29 15.54
CA LYS A 226 9.01 13.73 15.11
C LYS A 226 9.03 13.43 13.61
N THR A 227 7.86 13.32 12.97
CA THR A 227 7.71 13.16 11.52
C THR A 227 7.66 14.50 10.77
N ALA A 228 8.05 15.59 11.41
CA ALA A 228 7.96 16.90 10.80
C ALA A 228 8.88 17.04 9.57
N PHE A 229 8.40 17.77 8.57
CA PHE A 229 9.09 18.04 7.33
C PHE A 229 8.90 19.49 6.90
N THR A 230 9.88 19.99 6.14
CA THR A 230 9.91 21.39 5.66
C THR A 230 9.50 21.50 4.20
N THR A 231 8.70 22.51 3.90
CA THR A 231 8.32 22.92 2.53
C THR A 231 8.56 24.42 2.33
N ASP A 232 8.23 24.94 1.14
CA ASP A 232 8.21 26.38 0.89
C ASP A 232 7.09 27.13 1.60
N GLN A 233 6.02 26.43 1.99
CA GLN A 233 4.85 27.01 2.66
C GLN A 233 4.96 26.97 4.19
N GLY A 234 5.72 26.02 4.76
CA GLY A 234 5.84 25.92 6.22
C GLY A 234 6.46 24.61 6.71
N LEU A 235 6.23 24.33 7.99
CA LEU A 235 6.58 23.08 8.66
C LEU A 235 5.31 22.31 8.96
N TYR A 236 5.29 21.05 8.56
CA TYR A 236 4.15 20.16 8.75
C TYR A 236 4.63 18.85 9.36
N CYS A 237 3.76 18.16 10.08
CA CYS A 237 4.00 16.80 10.57
C CYS A 237 2.83 15.90 10.22
N TYR A 238 3.08 14.59 10.13
CA TYR A 238 2.04 13.62 9.81
C TYR A 238 1.27 13.19 11.06
N THR A 239 -0.05 13.11 10.92
CA THR A 239 -0.98 12.58 11.94
C THR A 239 -1.32 11.10 11.68
N VAL A 240 -1.11 10.65 10.45
CA VAL A 240 -1.24 9.27 9.98
C VAL A 240 0.12 8.72 9.57
N MET A 241 0.31 7.41 9.51
CA MET A 241 1.61 6.80 9.23
C MET A 241 2.04 7.04 7.77
N PRO A 242 3.03 7.90 7.49
CA PRO A 242 3.48 8.14 6.13
C PRO A 242 4.33 6.99 5.60
N PHE A 243 4.45 6.94 4.27
CA PHE A 243 5.47 6.11 3.61
C PHE A 243 6.88 6.55 4.00
N GLY A 244 7.79 5.58 4.07
CA GLY A 244 9.22 5.83 4.33
C GLY A 244 9.64 5.73 5.78
N LEU A 245 8.71 5.55 6.72
CA LEU A 245 9.04 5.24 8.11
C LEU A 245 9.51 3.79 8.27
N LYS A 246 10.46 3.60 9.19
CA LYS A 246 10.89 2.29 9.65
C LYS A 246 9.74 1.60 10.38
N ASN A 247 9.68 0.27 10.31
CA ASN A 247 8.67 -0.55 11.00
C ASN A 247 7.19 -0.32 10.57
N ALA A 248 6.93 0.47 9.52
CA ALA A 248 5.57 0.65 8.99
C ALA A 248 4.95 -0.69 8.56
N GLY A 249 5.72 -1.56 7.90
CA GLY A 249 5.28 -2.91 7.52
C GLY A 249 4.95 -3.81 8.71
N ALA A 250 5.77 -3.77 9.77
CA ALA A 250 5.51 -4.52 11.00
C ALA A 250 4.22 -4.06 11.69
N THR A 251 4.02 -2.74 11.77
CA THR A 251 2.80 -2.15 12.33
C THR A 251 1.57 -2.60 11.52
N TYR A 252 1.65 -2.52 10.19
CA TYR A 252 0.57 -2.96 9.33
C TYR A 252 0.28 -4.46 9.47
N GLN A 253 1.29 -5.33 9.55
CA GLN A 253 1.06 -6.75 9.73
C GLN A 253 0.42 -7.07 11.10
N ARG A 254 0.82 -6.37 12.17
CA ARG A 254 0.15 -6.50 13.48
C ARG A 254 -1.32 -6.09 13.42
N LEU A 255 -1.65 -5.06 12.64
CA LEU A 255 -3.04 -4.69 12.38
C LEU A 255 -3.81 -5.82 11.70
N VAL A 256 -3.27 -6.35 10.59
CA VAL A 256 -3.90 -7.45 9.85
C VAL A 256 -4.13 -8.65 10.78
N ASN A 257 -3.13 -9.04 11.57
CA ASN A 257 -3.26 -10.13 12.52
C ASN A 257 -4.32 -9.88 13.59
N LYS A 258 -4.52 -8.64 14.05
CA LYS A 258 -5.59 -8.29 14.99
C LYS A 258 -6.97 -8.32 14.34
N MET A 259 -7.09 -7.82 13.12
CA MET A 259 -8.36 -7.77 12.38
C MET A 259 -8.89 -9.16 12.04
N PHE A 260 -8.00 -10.11 11.75
CA PHE A 260 -8.34 -11.49 11.41
C PHE A 260 -8.07 -12.49 12.55
N ALA A 261 -7.85 -12.00 13.77
CA ALA A 261 -7.80 -12.86 14.95
C ALA A 261 -9.21 -13.44 15.18
N ARG A 262 -9.33 -14.77 15.15
CA ARG A 262 -10.55 -15.50 15.49
C ARG A 262 -10.76 -15.57 16.99
#